data_AF-A0A374P3Z6-F1
#
_entry.id   AF-A0A374P3Z6-F1
#
_cell.length_a   1.000
_cell.length_b   1.000
_cell.length_c   1.000
_cell.angle_alpha   90.00
_cell.angle_beta   90.00
_cell.angle_gamma   90.00
#
_symmetry.space_group_name_H-M   'P 1'
#
loop_
_entity.id
_entity.type
_entity.pdbx_description
1 polymer ?
#
loop_
_entity_poly.entity_id
_entity_poly.type
_entity_poly.pdbx_seq_one_letter_code
_entity_poly.pdbx_strand_id
1 'polypeptide(L)'
;MASLTHVSMWSEAEHEWRKITASEAGKLYPEGTVSAHSGLFVCELCGQYVILTDGRKNVRYFKHSAYDTCKDCPERTTGLSTRGGDIAGEHELPIRLSNITSSDFELELGLLYIPASILKMQKQQQVIIQPLGVSEKPYIYSFERLNSESITYVSVGASPAYKYELTSSDELRTFWPRFVNGVDGFGSIFDQKTAKKMVDGAEVQVGKVYYLLCSKHLNRNYPSIEARRLCEKKCFMVHGIYMRFKQRLSKKTQRGFFGIFVAG
;
A
#
# COMPACT_ATOMS: atom_id res chain seq x y z
N MET A 1 22.11 7.00 9.04
CA MET A 1 20.82 6.47 9.52
C MET A 1 19.74 7.14 8.69
N ALA A 2 18.89 6.37 7.99
CA ALA A 2 17.81 6.92 7.20
C ALA A 2 16.73 7.50 8.14
N SER A 3 16.34 8.76 7.88
CA SER A 3 15.27 9.44 8.59
C SER A 3 14.02 9.33 7.74
N LEU A 4 12.93 8.78 8.30
CA LEU A 4 11.68 8.64 7.56
C LEU A 4 11.12 10.04 7.23
N THR A 5 10.80 10.26 5.96
CA THR A 5 10.24 11.53 5.45
C THR A 5 8.75 11.44 5.09
N HIS A 6 8.20 10.24 5.08
CA HIS A 6 6.84 9.88 4.67
C HIS A 6 5.98 9.54 5.89
N VAL A 7 5.95 10.43 6.88
CA VAL A 7 5.24 10.22 8.15
C VAL A 7 4.00 11.09 8.21
N SER A 8 2.90 10.49 8.67
CA SER A 8 1.63 11.15 8.94
C SER A 8 1.31 11.11 10.44
N MET A 9 0.64 12.14 10.95
CA MET A 9 0.15 12.25 12.32
C MET A 9 -1.36 12.39 12.33
N TRP A 10 -2.01 11.77 13.31
CA TRP A 10 -3.45 11.94 13.51
C TRP A 10 -3.74 13.35 14.05
N SER A 11 -4.56 14.12 13.34
CA SER A 11 -5.08 15.41 13.80
C SER A 11 -6.41 15.19 14.51
N GLU A 12 -6.47 15.43 15.82
CA GLU A 12 -7.74 15.34 16.56
C GLU A 12 -8.74 16.42 16.14
N ALA A 13 -8.26 17.61 15.74
CA ALA A 13 -9.13 18.72 15.32
C ALA A 13 -9.87 18.43 14.01
N GLU A 14 -9.26 17.66 13.11
CA GLU A 14 -9.77 17.40 11.75
C GLU A 14 -10.20 15.94 11.56
N HIS A 15 -9.95 15.06 12.53
CA HIS A 15 -10.15 13.61 12.46
C HIS A 15 -9.53 12.94 11.21
N GLU A 16 -8.36 13.44 10.81
CA GLU A 16 -7.63 13.00 9.61
C GLU A 16 -6.14 12.80 9.85
N TRP A 17 -5.53 11.92 9.06
CA TRP A 17 -4.08 11.75 9.00
C TRP A 17 -3.48 12.87 8.16
N ARG A 18 -2.60 13.68 8.77
CA ARG A 18 -1.88 14.76 8.09
C ARG A 18 -0.40 14.46 8.03
N LYS A 19 0.20 14.71 6.87
CA LYS A 19 1.64 14.60 6.69
C LYS A 19 2.36 15.53 7.67
N ILE A 20 3.41 15.02 8.32
CA ILE A 20 4.18 15.78 9.29
C ILE A 20 5.68 15.53 9.11
N THR A 21 6.48 16.59 9.25
CA THR A 21 7.94 16.48 9.27
C THR A 21 8.45 16.25 10.68
N ALA A 22 9.66 15.68 10.83
CA ALA A 22 10.27 15.48 12.15
C ALA A 22 10.49 16.80 12.90
N SER A 23 10.72 17.91 12.17
CA SER A 23 10.84 19.25 12.74
C SER A 23 9.52 19.74 13.33
N GLU A 24 8.41 19.61 12.59
CA GLU A 24 7.08 19.99 13.06
C GLU A 24 6.62 19.14 14.24
N ALA A 25 6.79 17.82 14.14
CA ALA A 25 6.51 16.90 15.24
C ALA A 25 7.35 17.23 16.49
N GLY A 26 8.60 17.67 16.28
CA GLY A 26 9.48 18.11 17.36
C GLY A 26 9.01 19.37 18.07
N LYS A 27 8.28 20.26 17.39
CA LYS A 27 7.66 21.45 18.00
C LYS A 27 6.41 21.10 18.81
N LEU A 28 5.61 20.14 18.31
CA LEU A 28 4.40 19.68 18.99
C LEU A 28 4.69 18.84 20.23
N TYR A 29 5.75 18.03 20.18
CA TYR A 29 6.16 17.14 21.26
C TYR A 29 7.58 17.45 21.71
N PRO A 30 7.85 18.59 22.38
CA PRO A 30 9.20 19.09 22.64
C PRO A 30 10.07 18.19 23.51
N GLU A 31 9.46 17.33 24.33
CA GLU A 31 10.13 16.53 25.35
C GLU A 31 10.31 15.04 24.91
N GLY A 32 11.52 14.51 25.10
CA GLY A 32 11.77 13.06 25.09
C GLY A 32 11.64 12.32 23.75
N THR A 33 11.60 10.99 23.81
CA THR A 33 11.31 10.13 22.65
C THR A 33 9.82 9.83 22.62
N VAL A 34 9.15 10.03 21.48
CA VAL A 34 7.76 9.59 21.29
C VAL A 34 7.76 8.16 20.80
N SER A 35 7.25 7.24 21.61
CA SER A 35 7.21 5.81 21.30
C SER A 35 6.24 5.50 20.17
N ALA A 36 6.54 4.49 19.34
CA ALA A 36 5.62 3.95 18.35
C ALA A 36 4.32 3.41 18.98
N HIS A 37 4.36 2.95 20.24
CA HIS A 37 3.17 2.52 20.98
C HIS A 37 2.18 3.65 21.29
N SER A 38 2.60 4.92 21.15
CA SER A 38 1.69 6.06 21.29
C SER A 38 0.65 6.12 20.17
N GLY A 39 0.91 5.47 19.03
CA GLY A 39 0.00 5.51 17.87
C GLY A 39 -0.05 6.88 17.16
N LEU A 40 0.80 7.82 17.54
CA LEU A 40 0.70 9.22 17.07
C LEU A 40 1.21 9.42 15.65
N PHE A 41 2.25 8.68 15.26
CA PHE A 41 2.94 8.85 13.98
C PHE A 41 2.93 7.55 13.20
N VAL A 42 2.53 7.60 11.93
CA VAL A 42 2.45 6.43 11.04
C VAL A 42 3.31 6.64 9.79
N CYS A 43 4.05 5.61 9.41
CA CYS A 43 4.74 5.53 8.13
C CYS A 43 3.70 5.31 7.01
N GLU A 44 3.67 6.19 6.02
CA GLU A 44 2.74 6.10 4.89
C GLU A 44 3.06 4.93 3.92
N LEU A 45 4.28 4.39 3.99
CA LEU A 45 4.72 3.31 3.12
C LEU A 45 4.31 1.93 3.65
N CYS A 46 4.53 1.65 4.93
CA CYS A 46 4.19 0.36 5.54
C CYS A 46 2.98 0.41 6.48
N GLY A 47 2.42 1.59 6.77
CA GLY A 47 1.30 1.76 7.69
C GLY A 47 1.64 1.50 9.15
N GLN A 48 2.91 1.29 9.50
CA GLN A 48 3.35 1.03 10.87
C GLN A 48 3.58 2.32 11.65
N TYR A 49 3.34 2.25 12.96
CA TYR A 49 3.66 3.37 13.84
C TYR A 49 5.17 3.55 14.00
N VAL A 50 5.61 4.81 14.05
CA VAL A 50 7.03 5.17 14.07
C VAL A 50 7.39 5.94 15.33
N ILE A 51 8.67 5.91 15.67
CA ILE A 51 9.26 6.59 16.82
C ILE A 51 9.78 7.96 16.36
N LEU A 52 9.49 9.02 17.12
CA LEU A 52 10.20 10.30 17.02
C LEU A 52 11.34 10.31 18.04
N THR A 53 12.57 10.50 17.59
CA THR A 53 13.74 10.47 18.48
C THR A 53 13.85 11.68 19.41
N ASP A 54 14.52 11.49 20.55
CA ASP A 54 14.84 12.58 21.47
C ASP A 54 15.83 13.58 20.85
N GLY A 55 15.48 14.85 20.91
CA GLY A 55 16.24 15.97 20.36
C GLY A 55 17.46 16.39 21.19
N ARG A 56 17.64 15.86 22.41
CA ARG A 56 18.75 16.24 23.30
C ARG A 56 20.12 15.74 22.83
N LYS A 57 20.16 14.70 21.98
CA LYS A 57 21.43 14.07 21.53
C LYS A 57 21.67 14.17 20.01
N ASN A 58 20.62 14.39 19.21
CA ASN A 58 20.70 14.49 17.74
C ASN A 58 19.56 15.37 17.21
N VAL A 59 19.67 15.87 15.97
CA VAL A 59 18.52 16.44 15.25
C VAL A 59 17.41 15.39 15.24
N ARG A 60 16.17 15.77 15.61
CA ARG A 60 15.07 14.82 15.71
C ARG A 60 14.73 14.24 14.34
N TYR A 61 14.47 12.94 14.33
CA TYR A 61 14.10 12.20 13.13
C TYR A 61 13.12 11.08 13.48
N PHE A 62 12.40 10.61 12.45
CA PHE A 62 11.52 9.46 12.58
C PHE A 62 12.25 8.16 12.26
N LYS A 63 11.95 7.10 13.02
CA LYS A 63 12.48 5.75 12.79
C LYS A 63 11.47 4.67 13.19
N HIS A 64 11.58 3.49 12.60
CA HIS A 64 10.84 2.31 13.06
C HIS A 64 11.35 1.79 14.41
N SER A 65 10.49 1.08 15.14
CA SER A 65 10.90 0.39 16.36
C SER A 65 11.76 -0.82 16.01
N ALA A 66 12.83 -1.04 16.78
CA ALA A 66 13.66 -2.23 16.66
C ALA A 66 12.86 -3.53 16.88
N TYR A 67 11.77 -3.44 17.63
CA TYR A 67 10.90 -4.56 18.01
C TYR A 67 9.66 -4.74 17.12
N ASP A 68 9.50 -3.93 16.06
CA ASP A 68 8.38 -4.13 15.12
C ASP A 68 8.50 -5.50 14.45
N THR A 69 7.41 -6.27 14.49
CA THR A 69 7.31 -7.65 13.98
C THR A 69 7.43 -7.73 12.47
N CYS A 70 7.07 -6.68 11.74
CA CYS A 70 7.31 -6.55 10.30
C CYS A 70 8.46 -5.54 10.08
N LYS A 71 9.51 -5.98 9.37
CA LYS A 71 10.72 -5.19 9.09
C LYS A 71 10.79 -4.69 7.65
N ASP A 72 9.73 -4.91 6.88
CA ASP A 72 9.70 -4.78 5.42
C ASP A 72 9.46 -3.34 4.94
N CYS A 73 9.69 -2.35 5.83
CA CYS A 73 9.64 -0.96 5.41
C CYS A 73 10.87 -0.65 4.54
N PRO A 74 10.72 -0.07 3.33
CA PRO A 74 11.83 0.20 2.41
C PRO A 74 12.94 1.07 3.01
N GLU A 75 12.64 1.88 4.03
CA GLU A 75 13.64 2.69 4.75
C GLU A 75 14.37 1.97 5.90
N ARG A 76 13.97 0.74 6.29
CA ARG A 76 14.80 -0.12 7.18
C ARG A 76 15.93 -0.80 6.41
N THR A 77 15.77 -1.02 5.11
CA THR A 77 16.72 -1.77 4.28
C THR A 77 17.91 -0.91 3.79
N THR A 78 17.81 0.42 3.88
CA THR A 78 18.86 1.39 3.48
C THR A 78 20.02 1.51 4.48
N GLY A 79 20.31 0.47 5.29
CA GLY A 79 21.20 0.59 6.46
C GLY A 79 22.19 -0.54 6.74
N LEU A 80 22.22 -1.67 6.02
CA LEU A 80 23.22 -2.71 6.28
C LEU A 80 23.86 -3.26 5.00
N SER A 81 25.16 -2.99 4.88
CA SER A 81 26.08 -3.69 3.99
C SER A 81 26.27 -5.15 4.44
N THR A 82 25.74 -6.06 3.63
CA THR A 82 26.23 -7.40 3.27
C THR A 82 26.53 -8.42 4.39
N ARG A 83 25.76 -9.51 4.42
CA ARG A 83 26.26 -10.90 4.46
C ARG A 83 25.24 -11.82 3.78
N GLY A 84 25.75 -12.63 2.85
CA GLY A 84 24.96 -13.43 1.92
C GLY A 84 24.10 -14.53 2.57
N GLY A 85 23.09 -14.92 1.79
CA GLY A 85 22.06 -15.89 2.14
C GLY A 85 20.70 -15.32 1.77
N ASP A 86 20.22 -15.67 0.58
CA ASP A 86 18.91 -15.40 -0.01
C ASP A 86 17.81 -14.90 0.94
N ILE A 87 17.37 -13.64 0.74
CA ILE A 87 15.98 -13.16 0.63
C ILE A 87 16.11 -11.72 0.13
N ALA A 88 15.95 -11.53 -1.18
CA ALA A 88 15.73 -10.19 -1.74
C ALA A 88 14.43 -9.65 -1.13
N GLY A 89 14.52 -8.59 -0.30
CA GLY A 89 13.38 -8.04 0.43
C GLY A 89 12.25 -7.61 -0.51
N GLU A 90 11.21 -8.44 -0.58
CA GLU A 90 9.97 -8.25 -1.33
C GLU A 90 9.16 -7.10 -0.74
N HIS A 91 9.43 -5.87 -1.16
CA HIS A 91 8.55 -4.73 -0.88
C HIS A 91 7.50 -4.63 -1.99
N GLU A 92 6.21 -4.65 -1.66
CA GLU A 92 5.10 -4.61 -2.63
C GLU A 92 4.75 -3.15 -2.97
N LEU A 93 4.66 -2.82 -4.25
CA LEU A 93 4.22 -1.49 -4.68
C LEU A 93 2.70 -1.32 -4.43
N PRO A 94 2.25 -0.14 -3.96
CA PRO A 94 0.86 0.06 -3.63
C PRO A 94 -0.03 0.06 -4.89
N ILE A 95 -1.10 -0.71 -4.85
CA ILE A 95 -2.16 -0.67 -5.87
C ILE A 95 -3.36 0.06 -5.29
N ARG A 96 -4.06 0.88 -6.08
CA ARG A 96 -5.32 1.51 -5.65
C ARG A 96 -6.38 1.44 -6.73
N LEU A 97 -7.63 1.49 -6.29
CA LEU A 97 -8.77 1.73 -7.16
C LEU A 97 -8.83 3.22 -7.52
N SER A 98 -9.21 3.51 -8.76
CA SER A 98 -9.46 4.85 -9.28
C SER A 98 -10.72 4.82 -10.16
N ASN A 99 -11.25 6.00 -10.49
CA ASN A 99 -12.39 6.15 -11.40
C ASN A 99 -13.58 5.25 -11.08
N ILE A 100 -13.88 5.08 -9.78
CA ILE A 100 -14.93 4.18 -9.29
C ILE A 100 -16.31 4.77 -9.62
N THR A 101 -17.06 4.06 -10.45
CA THR A 101 -18.46 4.33 -10.79
C THR A 101 -19.34 3.12 -10.48
N SER A 102 -20.64 3.19 -10.76
CA SER A 102 -21.55 2.05 -10.60
C SER A 102 -21.33 0.93 -11.63
N SER A 103 -20.61 1.22 -12.71
CA SER A 103 -20.42 0.30 -13.84
C SER A 103 -18.96 0.06 -14.21
N ASP A 104 -18.04 0.84 -13.64
CA ASP A 104 -16.63 0.78 -13.99
C ASP A 104 -15.71 1.16 -12.82
N PHE A 105 -14.47 0.73 -12.90
CA PHE A 105 -13.36 1.12 -12.05
C PHE A 105 -12.04 0.89 -12.81
N GLU A 106 -10.99 1.58 -12.40
CA GLU A 106 -9.64 1.38 -12.90
C GLU A 106 -8.69 1.06 -11.75
N LEU A 107 -7.56 0.44 -12.08
CA LEU A 107 -6.47 0.20 -11.15
C LEU A 107 -5.29 1.10 -11.48
N GLU A 108 -4.67 1.62 -10.45
CA GLU A 108 -3.40 2.33 -10.55
C GLU A 108 -2.35 1.64 -9.68
N LEU A 109 -1.13 1.56 -10.22
CA LEU A 109 0.05 1.08 -9.53
C LEU A 109 0.90 2.30 -9.12
N GLY A 110 1.26 2.36 -7.85
CA GLY A 110 2.08 3.43 -7.29
C GLY A 110 3.56 3.12 -7.44
N LEU A 111 4.23 3.84 -8.33
CA LEU A 111 5.68 3.82 -8.47
C LEU A 111 6.30 4.69 -7.37
N LEU A 112 7.19 4.09 -6.57
CA LEU A 112 7.93 4.84 -5.55
C LEU A 112 8.74 5.96 -6.20
N TYR A 113 8.85 7.08 -5.50
CA TYR A 113 9.69 8.20 -5.90
C TYR A 113 11.16 7.77 -6.03
N ILE A 114 11.79 8.16 -7.13
CA ILE A 114 13.23 7.98 -7.36
C ILE A 114 13.83 9.36 -7.69
N PRO A 115 14.92 9.77 -7.03
CA PRO A 115 15.60 11.02 -7.34
C PRO A 115 15.96 11.17 -8.82
N ALA A 116 15.70 12.37 -9.38
CA ALA A 116 15.95 12.66 -10.79
C ALA A 116 17.42 12.43 -11.21
N SER A 117 18.38 12.59 -10.28
CA SER A 117 19.79 12.28 -10.52
C SER A 117 20.01 10.80 -10.86
N ILE A 118 19.31 9.88 -10.17
CA ILE A 118 19.39 8.44 -10.41
C ILE A 118 18.67 8.10 -11.71
N LEU A 119 17.48 8.65 -11.95
CA LEU A 119 16.70 8.40 -13.16
C LEU A 119 17.45 8.82 -14.42
N LYS A 120 18.11 10.00 -14.43
CA LYS A 120 18.90 10.49 -15.57
C LYS A 120 20.11 9.62 -15.92
N MET A 121 20.64 8.85 -14.97
CA MET A 121 21.77 7.95 -15.21
C MET A 121 21.37 6.66 -15.93
N GLN A 122 20.07 6.33 -15.98
CA GLN A 122 19.60 5.07 -16.56
C GLN A 122 19.64 5.13 -18.09
N LYS A 123 20.08 4.05 -18.73
CA LYS A 123 20.01 3.94 -20.19
C LYS A 123 18.56 3.89 -20.69
N GLN A 124 17.69 3.23 -19.92
CA GLN A 124 16.26 3.16 -20.20
C GLN A 124 15.55 4.28 -19.42
N GLN A 125 14.89 5.19 -20.13
CA GLN A 125 14.14 6.32 -19.54
C GLN A 125 12.64 6.03 -19.39
N GLN A 126 12.28 4.76 -19.27
CA GLN A 126 10.89 4.31 -19.18
C GLN A 126 10.77 3.06 -18.29
N VAL A 127 9.62 2.89 -17.67
CA VAL A 127 9.21 1.66 -16.99
C VAL A 127 8.09 1.00 -17.79
N ILE A 128 8.16 -0.32 -17.93
CA ILE A 128 7.15 -1.13 -18.59
C ILE A 128 6.47 -2.00 -17.53
N ILE A 129 5.14 -2.01 -17.51
CA ILE A 129 4.32 -2.77 -16.58
C ILE A 129 3.49 -3.75 -17.39
N GLN A 130 3.80 -5.05 -17.30
CA GLN A 130 3.06 -6.12 -17.95
C GLN A 130 2.09 -6.76 -16.94
N PRO A 131 0.77 -6.63 -17.13
CA PRO A 131 -0.19 -7.40 -16.35
C PRO A 131 -0.15 -8.89 -16.74
N LEU A 132 -0.18 -9.77 -15.75
CA LEU A 132 -0.14 -11.23 -15.94
C LEU A 132 -1.52 -11.86 -15.76
N GLY A 133 -1.84 -12.87 -16.57
CA GLY A 133 -3.13 -13.58 -16.51
C GLY A 133 -4.29 -12.88 -17.22
N VAL A 134 -4.03 -11.75 -17.88
CA VAL A 134 -5.01 -11.01 -18.68
C VAL A 134 -4.45 -10.74 -20.08
N SER A 135 -5.34 -10.62 -21.07
CA SER A 135 -4.95 -10.33 -22.46
C SER A 135 -4.76 -8.83 -22.71
N GLU A 136 -4.09 -8.14 -21.79
CA GLU A 136 -3.83 -6.69 -21.87
C GLU A 136 -2.42 -6.44 -22.40
N LYS A 137 -2.26 -5.35 -23.17
CA LYS A 137 -0.95 -4.90 -23.62
C LYS A 137 -0.14 -4.34 -22.44
N PRO A 138 1.21 -4.39 -22.48
CA PRO A 138 2.02 -3.75 -21.46
C PRO A 138 1.82 -2.24 -21.46
N TYR A 139 1.80 -1.65 -20.27
CA TYR A 139 1.75 -0.21 -20.06
C TYR A 139 3.16 0.37 -20.00
N ILE A 140 3.43 1.43 -20.76
CA ILE A 140 4.77 2.02 -20.88
C ILE A 140 4.71 3.46 -20.38
N TYR A 141 5.55 3.80 -19.40
CA TYR A 141 5.60 5.12 -18.79
C TYR A 141 7.02 5.71 -18.86
N SER A 142 7.15 6.89 -19.46
CA SER A 142 8.38 7.69 -19.43
C SER A 142 8.67 8.21 -18.02
N PHE A 143 9.94 8.32 -17.65
CA PHE A 143 10.37 8.90 -16.38
C PHE A 143 9.96 10.36 -16.20
N GLU A 144 9.71 11.09 -17.29
CA GLU A 144 9.21 12.47 -17.25
C GLU A 144 7.82 12.59 -16.62
N ARG A 145 7.04 11.50 -16.59
CA ARG A 145 5.72 11.47 -15.93
C ARG A 145 5.81 11.24 -14.42
N LEU A 146 6.99 10.96 -13.88
CA LEU A 146 7.16 10.67 -12.46
C LEU A 146 7.16 11.96 -11.64
N ASN A 147 6.42 11.95 -10.54
CA ASN A 147 6.45 13.02 -9.54
C ASN A 147 7.84 13.12 -8.91
N SER A 148 8.31 14.36 -8.71
CA SER A 148 9.63 14.65 -8.14
C SER A 148 9.69 14.59 -6.62
N GLU A 149 8.56 14.40 -5.94
CA GLU A 149 8.48 14.50 -4.47
C GLU A 149 7.55 13.45 -3.84
N SER A 150 6.87 12.63 -4.64
CA SER A 150 5.87 11.68 -4.15
C SER A 150 5.76 10.45 -5.03
N ILE A 151 5.01 9.46 -4.53
CA ILE A 151 4.59 8.30 -5.32
C ILE A 151 3.87 8.78 -6.58
N THR A 152 4.14 8.11 -7.70
CA THR A 152 3.44 8.34 -8.97
C THR A 152 2.47 7.20 -9.21
N TYR A 153 1.18 7.49 -9.21
CA TYR A 153 0.16 6.52 -9.58
C TYR A 153 0.00 6.51 -11.09
N VAL A 154 0.20 5.34 -11.69
CA VAL A 154 0.05 5.11 -13.12
C VAL A 154 -1.01 4.06 -13.37
N SER A 155 -1.83 4.26 -14.40
CA SER A 155 -2.89 3.31 -14.74
C SER A 155 -2.30 1.94 -15.10
N VAL A 156 -2.95 0.88 -14.64
CA VAL A 156 -2.67 -0.50 -15.07
C VAL A 156 -3.93 -1.16 -15.62
N GLY A 157 -4.81 -0.32 -16.16
CA GLY A 157 -6.06 -0.72 -16.79
C GLY A 157 -7.18 -1.04 -15.81
N ALA A 158 -8.27 -1.51 -16.39
CA ALA A 158 -9.49 -1.83 -15.67
C ALA A 158 -9.71 -3.33 -15.48
N SER A 159 -8.84 -4.16 -16.05
CA SER A 159 -8.84 -5.61 -15.93
C SER A 159 -7.91 -6.02 -14.77
N PRO A 160 -8.43 -6.51 -13.64
CA PRO A 160 -7.59 -6.92 -12.53
C PRO A 160 -6.68 -8.08 -12.91
N ALA A 161 -5.37 -7.87 -12.83
CA ALA A 161 -4.37 -8.92 -12.97
C ALA A 161 -3.97 -9.44 -11.58
N TYR A 162 -3.62 -10.72 -11.48
CA TYR A 162 -3.16 -11.30 -10.20
C TYR A 162 -1.73 -10.90 -9.87
N LYS A 163 -0.95 -10.45 -10.86
CA LYS A 163 0.44 -10.01 -10.72
C LYS A 163 0.81 -9.08 -11.86
N TYR A 164 1.73 -8.16 -11.60
CA TYR A 164 2.30 -7.24 -12.57
C TYR A 164 3.81 -7.44 -12.63
N GLU A 165 4.38 -7.62 -13.82
CA GLU A 165 5.83 -7.65 -14.04
C GLU A 165 6.30 -6.25 -14.45
N LEU A 166 7.31 -5.73 -13.74
CA LEU A 166 7.94 -4.45 -14.02
C LEU A 166 9.29 -4.68 -14.69
N THR A 167 9.47 -4.05 -15.85
CA THR A 167 10.72 -4.03 -16.60
C THR A 167 11.28 -2.62 -16.60
N SER A 168 12.42 -2.45 -15.91
CA SER A 168 13.22 -1.23 -15.84
C SER A 168 14.70 -1.61 -15.66
N SER A 169 15.59 -0.61 -15.56
CA SER A 169 17.01 -0.83 -15.28
C SER A 169 17.24 -1.57 -13.97
N ASP A 170 18.24 -2.47 -13.93
CA ASP A 170 18.51 -3.34 -12.79
C ASP A 170 18.84 -2.55 -11.51
N GLU A 171 19.42 -1.37 -11.66
CA GLU A 171 19.75 -0.42 -10.60
C GLU A 171 18.50 0.12 -9.89
N LEU A 172 17.33 0.08 -10.55
CA LEU A 172 16.07 0.52 -9.96
C LEU A 172 15.35 -0.58 -9.18
N ARG A 173 15.85 -1.83 -9.19
CA ARG A 173 15.21 -2.97 -8.51
C ARG A 173 15.06 -2.82 -7.00
N THR A 174 15.87 -1.96 -6.38
CA THR A 174 15.77 -1.61 -4.96
C THR A 174 14.56 -0.73 -4.66
N PHE A 175 13.99 -0.05 -5.66
CA PHE A 175 12.83 0.83 -5.54
C PHE A 175 11.58 0.22 -6.18
N TRP A 176 11.76 -0.40 -7.35
CA TRP A 176 10.69 -1.02 -8.12
C TRP A 176 11.01 -2.51 -8.29
N PRO A 177 10.33 -3.40 -7.53
CA PRO A 177 10.56 -4.83 -7.64
C PRO A 177 10.16 -5.34 -9.03
N ARG A 178 10.72 -6.48 -9.43
CA ARG A 178 10.36 -7.13 -10.70
C ARG A 178 8.90 -7.52 -10.76
N PHE A 179 8.32 -7.94 -9.63
CA PHE A 179 6.94 -8.40 -9.55
C PHE A 179 6.21 -7.68 -8.43
N VAL A 180 4.95 -7.31 -8.70
CA VAL A 180 4.02 -6.74 -7.73
C VAL A 180 2.77 -7.60 -7.71
N ASN A 181 2.33 -8.03 -6.52
CA ASN A 181 1.10 -8.80 -6.42
C ASN A 181 -0.09 -7.91 -6.73
N GLY A 182 -0.97 -8.40 -7.60
CA GLY A 182 -2.15 -7.68 -8.04
C GLY A 182 -3.36 -7.97 -7.17
N VAL A 183 -4.49 -8.22 -7.82
CA VAL A 183 -5.74 -8.59 -7.16
C VAL A 183 -5.86 -10.11 -7.14
N ASP A 184 -6.02 -10.67 -5.95
CA ASP A 184 -6.25 -12.11 -5.79
C ASP A 184 -7.60 -12.50 -6.43
N GLY A 185 -7.63 -13.60 -7.17
CA GLY A 185 -8.85 -14.18 -7.71
C GLY A 185 -9.89 -14.51 -6.63
N PHE A 186 -9.44 -14.83 -5.41
CA PHE A 186 -10.33 -15.02 -4.25
C PHE A 186 -10.84 -13.71 -3.65
N GLY A 187 -10.19 -12.59 -3.97
CA GLY A 187 -10.59 -11.24 -3.63
C GLY A 187 -9.52 -10.47 -2.86
N SER A 188 -9.46 -9.16 -3.10
CA SER A 188 -8.59 -8.25 -2.36
C SER A 188 -9.39 -7.11 -1.73
N ILE A 189 -8.95 -6.71 -0.53
CA ILE A 189 -9.58 -5.63 0.24
C ILE A 189 -8.85 -4.33 -0.05
N PHE A 190 -9.61 -3.25 -0.23
CA PHE A 190 -9.11 -1.90 -0.38
C PHE A 190 -9.73 -1.01 0.69
N ASP A 191 -8.93 -0.09 1.22
CA ASP A 191 -9.41 0.91 2.16
C ASP A 191 -10.33 1.92 1.45
N GLN A 192 -11.51 2.19 2.01
CA GLN A 192 -12.50 3.04 1.33
C GLN A 192 -12.01 4.48 1.12
N LYS A 193 -11.26 5.02 2.09
CA LYS A 193 -10.83 6.43 2.09
C LYS A 193 -9.69 6.67 1.11
N THR A 194 -8.71 5.76 1.10
CA THR A 194 -7.50 5.89 0.29
C THR A 194 -7.59 5.15 -1.04
N ALA A 195 -8.60 4.28 -1.19
CA ALA A 195 -8.77 3.34 -2.29
C ALA A 195 -7.59 2.37 -2.46
N LYS A 196 -6.64 2.31 -1.51
CA LYS A 196 -5.43 1.48 -1.60
C LYS A 196 -5.72 0.04 -1.18
N LYS A 197 -5.12 -0.91 -1.89
CA LYS A 197 -5.12 -2.34 -1.55
C LYS A 197 -4.49 -2.50 -0.18
N MET A 198 -5.14 -3.27 0.68
CA MET A 198 -4.59 -3.69 1.95
C MET A 198 -3.61 -4.85 1.72
N VAL A 199 -2.57 -4.90 2.54
CA VAL A 199 -1.63 -6.02 2.54
C VAL A 199 -2.39 -7.32 2.82
N ASP A 200 -2.05 -8.39 2.13
CA ASP A 200 -2.70 -9.68 2.32
C ASP A 200 -2.53 -10.15 3.77
N GLY A 201 -3.64 -10.55 4.40
CA GLY A 201 -3.67 -10.90 5.82
C GLY A 201 -3.81 -9.73 6.80
N ALA A 202 -3.86 -8.48 6.33
CA ALA A 202 -4.10 -7.32 7.18
C ALA A 202 -5.49 -7.36 7.86
N GLU A 203 -5.55 -6.94 9.11
CA GLU A 203 -6.79 -6.93 9.88
C GLU A 203 -7.71 -5.76 9.48
N VAL A 204 -8.99 -6.06 9.29
CA VAL A 204 -10.03 -5.04 9.10
C VAL A 204 -10.54 -4.54 10.45
N GLN A 205 -10.83 -3.24 10.52
CA GLN A 205 -11.28 -2.56 11.73
C GLN A 205 -12.81 -2.49 11.76
N VAL A 206 -13.39 -2.80 12.92
CA VAL A 206 -14.82 -2.66 13.15
C VAL A 206 -15.25 -1.21 13.00
N GLY A 207 -16.37 -0.98 12.32
CA GLY A 207 -16.88 0.36 12.05
C GLY A 207 -16.22 1.06 10.86
N LYS A 208 -15.07 0.58 10.39
CA LYS A 208 -14.42 1.09 9.18
C LYS A 208 -15.03 0.45 7.94
N VAL A 209 -15.01 1.22 6.85
CA VAL A 209 -15.58 0.84 5.58
C VAL A 209 -14.46 0.45 4.64
N TYR A 210 -14.70 -0.61 3.88
CA TYR A 210 -13.76 -1.17 2.93
C TYR A 210 -14.44 -1.50 1.62
N TYR A 211 -13.61 -1.64 0.61
CA TYR A 211 -13.97 -2.17 -0.68
C TYR A 211 -13.44 -3.59 -0.80
N LEU A 212 -14.25 -4.51 -1.30
CA LEU A 212 -13.83 -5.86 -1.68
C LEU A 212 -13.95 -5.96 -3.19
N LEU A 213 -12.86 -6.27 -3.87
CA LEU A 213 -12.84 -6.60 -5.30
C LEU A 213 -12.59 -8.11 -5.43
N CYS A 214 -13.55 -8.86 -5.95
CA CYS A 214 -13.44 -10.32 -6.07
C CYS A 214 -14.12 -10.83 -7.34
N SER A 215 -13.63 -11.97 -7.87
CA SER A 215 -14.15 -12.63 -9.08
C SER A 215 -15.42 -13.45 -8.88
N LYS A 216 -15.75 -13.78 -7.61
CA LYS A 216 -16.82 -14.69 -7.22
C LYS A 216 -17.99 -13.94 -6.59
N HIS A 217 -19.20 -14.46 -6.76
CA HIS A 217 -20.38 -13.96 -6.06
C HIS A 217 -20.29 -14.25 -4.56
N LEU A 218 -20.72 -13.27 -3.74
CA LEU A 218 -20.92 -13.50 -2.32
C LEU A 218 -22.18 -14.33 -2.10
N ASN A 219 -22.00 -15.62 -1.88
CA ASN A 219 -23.13 -16.54 -1.65
C ASN A 219 -23.61 -16.58 -0.19
N ARG A 220 -22.99 -15.83 0.73
CA ARG A 220 -23.29 -15.91 2.17
C ARG A 220 -23.56 -14.55 2.79
N ASN A 221 -24.76 -14.42 3.38
CA ASN A 221 -25.11 -13.33 4.27
C ASN A 221 -24.46 -13.55 5.63
N TYR A 222 -23.54 -12.66 6.01
CA TYR A 222 -22.92 -12.67 7.33
C TYR A 222 -23.56 -11.60 8.21
N PRO A 223 -24.21 -11.93 9.34
CA PRO A 223 -24.91 -10.95 10.18
C PRO A 223 -24.03 -9.80 10.68
N SER A 224 -22.72 -10.06 10.82
CA SER A 224 -21.71 -9.11 11.28
C SER A 224 -21.11 -8.24 10.17
N ILE A 225 -21.45 -8.49 8.91
CA ILE A 225 -20.92 -7.78 7.75
C ILE A 225 -22.09 -7.24 6.95
N GLU A 226 -22.19 -5.91 6.88
CA GLU A 226 -23.07 -5.27 5.91
C GLU A 226 -22.28 -5.14 4.61
N ALA A 227 -22.69 -5.84 3.56
CA ALA A 227 -22.07 -5.75 2.23
C ALA A 227 -23.10 -5.25 1.22
N ARG A 228 -22.73 -4.24 0.43
CA ARG A 228 -23.53 -3.72 -0.68
C ARG A 228 -22.71 -3.80 -1.96
N ARG A 229 -23.23 -4.50 -2.97
CA ARG A 229 -22.68 -4.47 -4.33
C ARG A 229 -22.82 -3.06 -4.91
N LEU A 230 -21.72 -2.53 -5.41
CA LEU A 230 -21.63 -1.19 -5.95
C LEU A 230 -21.34 -1.18 -7.46
N CYS A 231 -20.53 -2.13 -7.94
CA CYS A 231 -20.20 -2.26 -9.35
C CYS A 231 -20.02 -3.74 -9.71
N GLU A 232 -20.41 -4.08 -10.93
CA GLU A 232 -20.16 -5.38 -11.55
C GLU A 232 -19.66 -5.16 -12.97
N LYS A 233 -18.38 -5.49 -13.18
CA LYS A 233 -17.74 -5.38 -14.49
C LYS A 233 -17.37 -6.76 -15.00
N LYS A 234 -17.75 -7.05 -16.26
CA LYS A 234 -17.30 -8.25 -16.96
C LYS A 234 -15.93 -7.98 -17.58
N CYS A 235 -14.89 -8.57 -17.00
CA CYS A 235 -13.55 -8.62 -17.58
C CYS A 235 -13.23 -10.06 -17.97
N PHE A 236 -12.22 -10.27 -18.82
CA PHE A 236 -11.80 -11.62 -19.22
C PHE A 236 -11.37 -12.41 -17.96
N MET A 237 -12.06 -13.51 -17.66
CA MET A 237 -11.90 -14.40 -16.48
C MET A 237 -12.24 -13.86 -15.07
N VAL A 238 -12.53 -12.58 -14.88
CA VAL A 238 -12.83 -12.00 -13.56
C VAL A 238 -14.12 -11.18 -13.62
N HIS A 239 -15.16 -11.60 -12.89
CA HIS A 239 -16.27 -10.69 -12.58
C HIS A 239 -15.76 -9.71 -11.53
N GLY A 240 -15.43 -8.47 -11.89
CA GLY A 240 -15.03 -7.48 -10.90
C GLY A 240 -16.24 -7.08 -10.07
N ILE A 241 -16.57 -7.85 -9.02
CA ILE A 241 -17.61 -7.48 -8.08
C ILE A 241 -16.95 -6.63 -7.01
N TYR A 242 -17.34 -5.36 -7.00
CA TYR A 242 -16.88 -4.40 -6.02
C TYR A 242 -17.99 -4.14 -5.00
N MET A 243 -17.66 -4.34 -3.74
CA MET A 243 -18.62 -4.20 -2.64
C MET A 243 -18.09 -3.28 -1.57
N ARG A 244 -18.97 -2.40 -1.09
CA ARG A 244 -18.72 -1.63 0.13
C ARG A 244 -19.18 -2.47 1.31
N PHE A 245 -18.29 -2.73 2.25
CA PHE A 245 -18.66 -3.41 3.48
C PHE A 245 -18.22 -2.69 4.75
N LYS A 246 -19.02 -2.87 5.82
CA LYS A 246 -18.73 -2.37 7.17
C LYS A 246 -18.91 -3.51 8.16
N GLN A 247 -17.87 -3.80 8.93
CA GLN A 247 -17.96 -4.78 10.01
C GLN A 247 -18.70 -4.14 11.20
N ARG A 248 -19.76 -4.80 11.67
CA ARG A 248 -20.67 -4.28 12.70
C ARG A 248 -20.34 -4.73 14.12
N LEU A 249 -19.62 -5.84 14.32
CA LEU A 249 -19.40 -6.43 15.66
C LEU A 249 -17.97 -6.98 15.84
N SER A 250 -17.40 -6.76 17.03
CA SER A 250 -16.12 -7.33 17.51
C SER A 250 -16.41 -8.46 18.49
N LYS A 251 -16.53 -9.71 18.03
CA LYS A 251 -16.31 -10.91 18.86
C LYS A 251 -15.83 -12.08 17.99
N LYS A 252 -14.58 -12.50 18.23
CA LYS A 252 -13.95 -13.77 17.80
C LYS A 252 -14.34 -14.30 16.41
N THR A 253 -13.87 -13.65 15.34
CA THR A 253 -13.80 -14.29 14.01
C THR A 253 -12.53 -13.86 13.27
N GLN A 254 -11.38 -13.98 13.91
CA GLN A 254 -10.07 -13.54 13.37
C GLN A 254 -9.29 -14.61 12.57
N ARG A 255 -9.87 -15.79 12.30
CA ARG A 255 -9.25 -16.79 11.41
C ARG A 255 -10.05 -17.09 10.15
N GLY A 256 -11.17 -16.39 9.95
CA GLY A 256 -12.17 -16.79 8.98
C GLY A 256 -12.31 -15.90 7.76
N PHE A 257 -11.76 -14.68 7.69
CA PHE A 257 -12.22 -13.72 6.68
C PHE A 257 -12.05 -14.22 5.22
N PHE A 258 -10.99 -14.96 4.89
CA PHE A 258 -10.86 -15.65 3.59
C PHE A 258 -11.62 -16.99 3.50
N GLY A 259 -11.72 -17.76 4.58
CA GLY A 259 -12.57 -18.97 4.65
C GLY A 259 -14.09 -18.68 4.66
N ILE A 260 -14.46 -17.42 4.82
CA ILE A 260 -15.83 -16.87 4.82
C ILE A 260 -16.27 -16.56 3.38
N PHE A 261 -15.34 -16.26 2.47
CA PHE A 261 -15.64 -15.97 1.06
C PHE A 261 -15.45 -17.16 0.12
N VAL A 262 -14.85 -18.26 0.59
CA VAL A 262 -14.57 -19.46 -0.21
C VAL A 262 -15.23 -20.68 0.42
N ALA A 263 -16.50 -20.89 0.11
CA ALA A 263 -17.13 -22.20 0.24
C ALA A 263 -18.18 -22.35 -0.87
N GLY A 264 -17.85 -23.16 -1.88
CA GLY A 264 -18.63 -23.42 -3.09
C GLY A 264 -17.87 -22.99 -4.33
#